data_AF-A0A3D5FSC2-F1
#
_entry.id   AF-A0A3D5FSC2-F1
#
_cell.length_a   1.000
_cell.length_b   1.000
_cell.length_c   1.000
_cell.angle_alpha   90.00
_cell.angle_beta   90.00
_cell.angle_gamma   90.00
#
_symmetry.space_group_name_H-M   'P 1'
#
loop_
_entity.id
_entity.type
_entity.pdbx_description
1 polymer ?
#
loop_
_entity_poly.entity_id
_entity_poly.type
_entity_poly.pdbx_seq_one_letter_code
_entity_poly.pdbx_strand_id
1 'polypeptide(L)'
;ANGLKLIEGMSRPDRRIVFWSILVAIFLGVTGSLYTVLELGYKEGGINSNAWFFNSMPNIIYRTAVKGIENEGLYWPGMGAMGLGGGAMLMFTWLRQRFLWWPLHPIGFPIMSSWLVDWMWFSIFFAWLIKIIVLKYGGAELYAKSRNFFLGMIAGRMFISGGWLVVDYLTGTVSNSIFWI
;
A
#
# COMPACT_ATOMS: atom_id res chain seq x y z
N ALA A 1 12.79 -6.80 8.07
CA ALA A 1 13.22 -8.06 8.72
C ALA A 1 13.36 -9.24 7.73
N ASN A 2 12.35 -9.58 6.91
CA ASN A 2 12.42 -10.77 6.03
C ASN A 2 13.30 -10.63 4.77
N GLY A 3 13.54 -9.41 4.27
CA GLY A 3 14.43 -9.19 3.12
C GLY A 3 15.90 -9.52 3.42
N LEU A 4 16.37 -9.25 4.64
CA LEU A 4 17.73 -9.56 5.08
C LEU A 4 18.00 -11.08 5.17
N LYS A 5 16.99 -11.87 5.57
CA LYS A 5 17.06 -13.34 5.60
C LYS A 5 17.21 -13.98 4.21
N LEU A 6 16.72 -13.34 3.16
CA LEU A 6 16.87 -13.83 1.77
C LEU A 6 18.31 -13.72 1.27
N ILE A 7 19.05 -12.70 1.74
CA ILE A 7 20.43 -12.43 1.33
C ILE A 7 21.45 -13.06 2.28
N GLU A 8 21.00 -13.60 3.42
CA GLU A 8 21.84 -14.17 4.48
C GLU A 8 22.63 -15.42 4.03
N GLY A 9 22.15 -16.14 3.00
CA GLY A 9 22.86 -17.27 2.38
C GLY A 9 23.79 -16.90 1.21
N MET A 10 23.81 -15.64 0.75
CA MET A 10 24.61 -15.23 -0.41
C MET A 10 26.03 -14.81 -0.01
N SER A 11 27.00 -14.95 -0.92
CA SER A 11 28.36 -14.46 -0.73
C SER A 11 28.38 -12.92 -0.64
N ARG A 12 29.36 -12.31 0.05
CA ARG A 12 29.48 -10.85 0.19
C ARG A 12 29.44 -10.07 -1.15
N PRO A 13 30.12 -10.50 -2.24
CA PRO A 13 30.03 -9.79 -3.52
C PRO A 13 28.63 -9.85 -4.15
N ASP A 14 27.95 -11.00 -4.10
CA ASP A 14 26.60 -11.15 -4.66
C ASP A 14 25.58 -10.23 -3.96
N ARG A 15 25.70 -10.10 -2.63
CA ARG A 15 24.86 -9.16 -1.86
C ARG A 15 25.02 -7.72 -2.33
N ARG A 16 26.24 -7.30 -2.66
CA ARG A 16 26.51 -5.94 -3.16
C ARG A 16 25.89 -5.73 -4.54
N ILE A 17 26.02 -6.72 -5.42
CA ILE A 17 25.42 -6.64 -6.76
C ILE A 17 23.90 -6.53 -6.65
N VAL A 18 23.25 -7.41 -5.89
CA VAL A 18 21.78 -7.37 -5.68
C VAL A 18 21.34 -6.02 -5.09
N PHE A 19 22.07 -5.51 -4.10
CA PHE A 19 21.78 -4.21 -3.48
C PHE A 19 21.86 -3.06 -4.49
N TRP A 20 22.95 -2.99 -5.26
CA TRP A 20 23.12 -1.94 -6.28
C TRP A 20 22.09 -2.07 -7.41
N SER A 21 21.77 -3.29 -7.85
CA SER A 21 20.72 -3.51 -8.85
C SER A 21 19.35 -3.01 -8.38
N ILE A 22 18.99 -3.25 -7.11
CA ILE A 22 17.74 -2.73 -6.53
C ILE A 22 17.76 -1.20 -6.49
N LEU A 23 18.87 -0.58 -6.06
CA LEU A 23 18.98 0.87 -6.02
C LEU A 23 18.86 1.51 -7.40
N VAL A 24 19.55 0.97 -8.40
CA VAL A 24 19.49 1.46 -9.78
C VAL A 24 18.08 1.29 -10.34
N ALA A 25 17.43 0.15 -10.11
CA ALA A 25 16.05 -0.08 -10.55
C ALA A 25 15.07 0.93 -9.94
N ILE A 26 15.19 1.21 -8.64
CA ILE A 26 14.36 2.21 -7.96
C ILE A 26 14.63 3.60 -8.54
N PHE A 27 15.89 3.98 -8.70
CA PHE A 27 16.26 5.29 -9.21
C PHE A 27 15.75 5.53 -10.63
N LEU A 28 15.98 4.57 -11.55
CA LEU A 28 15.48 4.64 -12.93
C LEU A 28 13.95 4.62 -12.98
N GLY A 29 13.29 3.82 -12.15
CA GLY A 29 11.83 3.77 -12.08
C GLY A 29 11.22 5.09 -11.61
N VAL A 30 11.78 5.70 -10.57
CA VAL A 30 11.29 6.99 -10.03
C VAL A 30 11.55 8.13 -11.01
N THR A 31 12.78 8.24 -11.52
CA THR A 31 13.14 9.31 -12.46
C THR A 31 12.37 9.21 -13.77
N GLY A 32 12.23 7.99 -14.32
CA GLY A 32 11.44 7.74 -15.52
C GLY A 32 9.96 8.07 -15.30
N SER A 33 9.36 7.64 -14.19
CA SER A 33 7.97 7.94 -13.85
C SER A 33 7.71 9.44 -13.67
N LEU A 34 8.60 10.16 -12.98
CA LEU A 34 8.47 11.61 -12.82
C LEU A 34 8.57 12.34 -14.15
N TYR A 35 9.53 11.94 -14.99
CA TYR A 35 9.73 12.53 -16.31
C TYR A 35 8.50 12.32 -17.21
N THR A 36 7.95 11.10 -17.28
CA THR A 36 6.78 10.82 -18.11
C THR A 36 5.53 11.55 -17.63
N VAL A 37 5.30 11.58 -16.31
CA VAL A 37 4.16 12.32 -15.72
C VAL A 37 4.24 13.81 -16.03
N LEU A 38 5.43 14.40 -15.92
CA LEU A 38 5.64 15.82 -16.25
C LEU A 38 5.46 16.07 -17.75
N GLU A 39 6.09 15.25 -18.61
CA GLU A 39 6.00 15.42 -20.06
C GLU A 39 4.55 15.29 -20.56
N LEU A 40 3.80 14.27 -20.12
CA LEU A 40 2.37 14.14 -20.46
C LEU A 40 1.56 15.31 -19.91
N GLY A 41 1.82 15.73 -18.66
CA GLY A 41 1.15 16.87 -18.05
C GLY A 41 1.36 18.18 -18.82
N TYR A 42 2.55 18.38 -19.41
CA TYR A 42 2.87 19.56 -20.22
C TYR A 42 2.34 19.47 -21.66
N LYS A 43 2.35 18.30 -22.30
CA LYS A 43 1.91 18.12 -23.70
C LYS A 43 0.41 18.04 -23.85
N GLU A 44 -0.25 17.22 -23.03
CA GLU A 44 -1.68 16.90 -23.17
C GLU A 44 -2.55 17.67 -22.18
N GLY A 45 -1.91 18.35 -21.21
CA GLY A 45 -2.56 19.04 -20.10
C GLY A 45 -2.99 18.03 -19.03
N GLY A 46 -2.54 18.24 -17.79
CA GLY A 46 -2.87 17.34 -16.66
C GLY A 46 -4.36 17.12 -16.41
N ILE A 47 -5.23 18.04 -16.87
CA ILE A 47 -6.69 17.93 -16.77
C ILE A 47 -7.25 16.82 -17.68
N ASN A 48 -6.60 16.54 -18.82
CA ASN A 48 -7.00 15.46 -19.74
C ASN A 48 -6.41 14.08 -19.34
N SER A 49 -5.54 14.05 -18.32
CA SER A 49 -4.94 12.84 -17.75
C SER A 49 -5.78 12.29 -16.59
N ASN A 50 -5.24 11.37 -15.78
CA ASN A 50 -5.96 10.77 -14.64
C ASN A 50 -6.54 11.84 -13.69
N ALA A 51 -7.87 11.92 -13.64
CA ALA A 51 -8.60 12.94 -12.88
C ALA A 51 -8.35 12.86 -11.36
N TRP A 52 -8.11 11.67 -10.82
CA TRP A 52 -7.81 11.52 -9.40
C TRP A 52 -6.47 12.16 -9.03
N PHE A 53 -5.43 11.91 -9.83
CA PHE A 53 -4.08 12.40 -9.58
C PHE A 53 -3.94 13.91 -9.82
N PHE A 54 -4.50 14.43 -10.92
CA PHE A 54 -4.32 15.82 -11.33
C PHE A 54 -5.41 16.79 -10.85
N ASN A 55 -6.60 16.29 -10.47
CA ASN A 55 -7.72 17.15 -10.02
C ASN A 55 -8.11 16.87 -8.56
N SER A 56 -8.45 15.62 -8.22
CA SER A 56 -8.98 15.30 -6.89
C SER A 56 -7.95 15.48 -5.77
N MET A 57 -6.75 14.92 -5.90
CA MET A 57 -5.71 15.01 -4.86
C MET A 57 -5.28 16.46 -4.57
N PRO A 58 -4.89 17.28 -5.56
CA PRO A 58 -4.49 18.67 -5.29
C PRO A 58 -5.62 19.51 -4.69
N ASN A 59 -6.86 19.28 -5.12
CA ASN A 59 -8.03 20.00 -4.61
C ASN A 59 -8.37 19.60 -3.17
N ILE A 60 -8.20 18.33 -2.78
CA ILE A 60 -8.33 17.91 -1.38
C ILE A 60 -7.30 18.64 -0.51
N ILE A 61 -6.02 18.63 -0.91
CA ILE A 61 -4.94 19.28 -0.15
C ILE A 61 -5.20 20.79 -0.05
N TYR A 62 -5.55 21.42 -1.17
CA TYR A 62 -5.89 22.85 -1.22
C TYR A 62 -7.07 23.18 -0.30
N ARG A 63 -8.18 22.42 -0.38
CA ARG A 63 -9.35 22.63 0.49
C ARG A 63 -9.01 22.41 1.97
N THR A 64 -8.17 21.43 2.30
CA THR A 64 -7.71 21.22 3.66
C THR A 64 -6.83 22.37 4.15
N ALA A 65 -5.97 22.93 3.29
CA ALA A 65 -5.14 24.09 3.62
C ALA A 65 -5.98 25.35 3.82
N VAL A 66 -6.95 25.61 2.94
CA VAL A 66 -7.90 26.75 3.06
C VAL A 66 -8.70 26.64 4.36
N LYS A 67 -9.27 25.47 4.65
CA LYS A 67 -9.99 25.20 5.91
C LYS A 67 -9.12 25.33 7.17
N GLY A 68 -7.80 25.18 7.05
CA GLY A 68 -6.87 25.38 8.16
C GLY A 68 -6.53 26.86 8.42
N ILE A 69 -6.71 27.71 7.40
CA ILE A 69 -6.49 29.16 7.47
C ILE A 69 -7.77 29.89 7.87
N GLU A 70 -8.92 29.42 7.37
CA GLU A 70 -10.23 29.85 7.80
C GLU A 70 -10.45 29.38 9.25
N ASN A 71 -10.45 30.32 10.19
CA ASN A 71 -10.66 30.04 11.61
C ASN A 71 -12.15 29.74 11.87
N GLU A 72 -12.62 28.61 11.31
CA GLU A 72 -13.87 28.00 11.71
C GLU A 72 -13.69 27.52 13.16
N GLY A 73 -14.54 28.00 14.08
CA GLY A 73 -14.45 27.65 15.50
C GLY A 73 -14.51 26.14 15.75
N LEU A 74 -14.42 25.73 17.02
CA LEU A 74 -14.37 24.31 17.40
C LEU A 74 -15.52 23.49 16.80
N TYR A 75 -15.16 22.52 15.95
CA TYR A 75 -16.10 21.57 15.35
C TYR A 75 -16.53 20.51 16.39
N TRP A 76 -17.54 20.87 17.18
CA TRP A 76 -18.08 20.05 18.28
C TRP A 76 -18.44 18.61 17.90
N PRO A 77 -19.07 18.31 16.74
CA PRO A 77 -19.37 16.94 16.37
C PRO A 77 -18.10 16.10 16.16
N GLY A 78 -17.05 16.69 15.56
CA GLY A 78 -15.77 16.00 15.36
C GLY A 78 -15.02 15.78 16.67
N MET A 79 -15.10 16.72 17.61
CA MET A 79 -14.57 16.51 18.97
C MET A 79 -15.31 15.38 19.70
N GLY A 80 -16.63 15.30 19.55
CA GLY A 80 -17.43 14.20 20.10
C GLY A 80 -17.03 12.85 19.52
N ALA A 81 -16.86 12.77 18.18
CA ALA A 81 -16.39 11.57 17.51
C ALA A 81 -14.95 11.18 17.92
N MET A 82 -14.07 12.17 18.07
CA MET A 82 -12.70 11.97 18.56
C MET A 82 -12.69 11.45 20.01
N GLY A 83 -13.52 12.00 20.88
CA GLY A 83 -13.69 11.56 22.26
C GLY A 83 -14.25 10.13 22.34
N LEU A 84 -15.26 9.80 21.54
CA LEU A 84 -15.81 8.45 21.42
C LEU A 84 -14.76 7.45 20.91
N GLY A 85 -14.04 7.80 19.84
CA GLY A 85 -12.99 6.96 19.28
C GLY A 85 -11.83 6.74 20.25
N GLY A 86 -11.40 7.80 20.95
CA GLY A 86 -10.39 7.73 22.00
C GLY A 86 -10.85 6.89 23.19
N GLY A 87 -12.10 7.06 23.64
CA GLY A 87 -12.69 6.28 24.71
C GLY A 87 -12.79 4.78 24.37
N ALA A 88 -13.25 4.46 23.15
CA ALA A 88 -13.29 3.08 22.65
C ALA A 88 -11.89 2.46 22.58
N MET A 89 -10.89 3.21 22.10
CA MET A 89 -9.50 2.78 22.05
C MET A 89 -8.91 2.50 23.45
N LEU A 90 -9.17 3.39 24.42
CA LEU A 90 -8.76 3.21 25.80
C LEU A 90 -9.45 1.99 26.43
N MET A 91 -10.74 1.80 26.18
CA MET A 91 -11.49 0.64 26.64
C MET A 91 -10.91 -0.66 26.08
N PHE A 92 -10.64 -0.74 24.77
CA PHE A 92 -10.02 -1.92 24.17
C PHE A 92 -8.61 -2.18 24.69
N THR A 93 -7.83 -1.13 24.93
CA THR A 93 -6.49 -1.24 25.50
C THR A 93 -6.55 -1.78 26.93
N TRP A 94 -7.46 -1.26 27.74
CA TRP A 94 -7.69 -1.69 29.12
C TRP A 94 -8.18 -3.14 29.20
N LEU A 95 -9.17 -3.51 28.38
CA LEU A 95 -9.68 -4.88 28.30
C LEU A 95 -8.58 -5.86 27.89
N ARG A 96 -7.73 -5.49 26.92
CA ARG A 96 -6.59 -6.33 26.52
C ARG A 96 -5.55 -6.49 27.62
N GLN A 97 -5.30 -5.45 28.42
CA GLN A 97 -4.38 -5.54 29.56
C GLN A 97 -4.94 -6.42 30.68
N ARG A 98 -6.26 -6.44 30.89
CA ARG A 98 -6.91 -7.23 31.95
C ARG A 98 -7.21 -8.68 31.54
N PHE A 99 -7.56 -8.90 30.27
CA PHE A 99 -7.96 -10.20 29.73
C PHE A 99 -6.94 -10.66 28.68
N LEU A 100 -6.01 -11.51 29.09
CA LEU A 100 -4.98 -12.10 28.22
C LEU A 100 -5.56 -12.95 27.07
N TRP A 101 -6.82 -13.39 27.18
CA TRP A 101 -7.53 -14.18 26.18
C TRP A 101 -8.28 -13.34 25.13
N TRP A 102 -8.29 -12.00 25.27
CA TRP A 102 -9.04 -11.13 24.38
C TRP A 102 -8.45 -11.12 22.96
N PRO A 103 -9.20 -11.56 21.92
CA PRO A 103 -8.64 -11.78 20.58
C PRO A 103 -8.53 -10.51 19.74
N LEU A 104 -9.23 -9.43 20.11
CA LEU A 104 -9.27 -8.19 19.32
C LEU A 104 -8.09 -7.29 19.68
N HIS A 105 -7.21 -7.08 18.70
CA HIS A 105 -6.07 -6.19 18.87
C HIS A 105 -6.52 -4.73 18.65
N PRO A 106 -6.28 -3.80 19.59
CA PRO A 106 -6.68 -2.39 19.47
C PRO A 106 -6.01 -1.63 18.31
N ILE A 107 -5.06 -2.26 17.60
CA ILE A 107 -4.38 -1.65 16.45
C ILE A 107 -5.28 -1.65 15.21
N GLY A 108 -6.23 -2.59 15.10
CA GLY A 108 -7.16 -2.62 13.97
C GLY A 108 -8.12 -1.42 13.96
N PHE A 109 -8.47 -0.90 15.14
CA PHE A 109 -9.43 0.19 15.31
C PHE A 109 -9.01 1.51 14.64
N PRO A 110 -7.79 2.05 14.86
CA PRO A 110 -7.34 3.25 14.17
C PRO A 110 -6.95 3.01 12.71
N ILE A 111 -6.55 1.78 12.35
CA ILE A 111 -6.06 1.48 10.99
C ILE A 111 -7.22 1.35 9.99
N MET A 112 -8.40 0.90 10.42
CA MET A 112 -9.59 0.76 9.57
C MET A 112 -10.13 2.09 9.00
N SER A 113 -9.76 3.24 9.55
CA SER A 113 -10.18 4.55 9.00
C SER A 113 -9.39 4.96 7.75
N SER A 114 -8.29 4.26 7.44
CA SER A 114 -7.52 4.53 6.24
C SER A 114 -8.27 4.02 5.00
N TRP A 115 -8.42 4.89 3.99
CA TRP A 115 -8.96 4.52 2.68
C TRP A 115 -8.27 3.28 2.10
N LEU A 116 -6.96 3.14 2.30
CA LEU A 116 -6.22 1.97 1.82
C LEU A 116 -6.70 0.66 2.45
N VAL A 117 -7.03 0.72 3.74
CA VAL A 117 -7.46 -0.46 4.52
C VAL A 117 -8.91 -0.81 4.19
N ASP A 118 -9.75 0.17 3.91
CA ASP A 118 -11.13 -0.04 3.45
C ASP A 118 -11.21 -0.82 2.11
N TRP A 119 -10.18 -0.70 1.26
CA TRP A 119 -10.13 -1.47 0.01
C TRP A 119 -9.46 -2.84 0.20
N MET A 120 -8.52 -2.92 1.14
CA MET A 120 -7.69 -4.10 1.33
C MET A 120 -8.17 -5.03 2.46
N TRP A 121 -9.15 -4.64 3.29
CA TRP A 121 -9.52 -5.41 4.49
C TRP A 121 -9.91 -6.85 4.15
N PHE A 122 -10.63 -7.07 3.05
CA PHE A 122 -11.04 -8.40 2.62
C PHE A 122 -9.84 -9.22 2.15
N SER A 123 -8.90 -8.61 1.43
CA SER A 123 -7.64 -9.26 1.05
C SER A 123 -6.77 -9.59 2.26
N ILE A 124 -6.73 -8.72 3.26
CA ILE A 124 -6.02 -8.95 4.53
C ILE A 124 -6.65 -10.13 5.28
N PHE A 125 -7.97 -10.18 5.36
CA PHE A 125 -8.70 -11.30 5.95
C PHE A 125 -8.38 -12.61 5.23
N PHE A 126 -8.39 -12.61 3.90
CA PHE A 126 -8.06 -13.80 3.10
C PHE A 126 -6.61 -14.24 3.29
N ALA A 127 -5.66 -13.29 3.32
CA ALA A 127 -4.26 -13.58 3.60
C ALA A 127 -4.06 -14.18 5.01
N TRP A 128 -4.78 -13.68 6.01
CA TRP A 128 -4.78 -14.23 7.36
C TRP A 128 -5.39 -15.63 7.42
N LEU A 129 -6.52 -15.85 6.73
CA LEU A 129 -7.19 -17.15 6.67
C LEU A 129 -6.29 -18.21 6.02
N ILE A 130 -5.70 -17.90 4.86
CA ILE A 130 -4.74 -18.80 4.21
C ILE A 130 -3.56 -19.08 5.12
N LYS A 131 -3.01 -18.06 5.79
CA LYS A 131 -1.90 -18.23 6.72
C LYS A 131 -2.25 -19.20 7.85
N ILE A 132 -3.44 -19.09 8.44
CA ILE A 132 -3.88 -20.03 9.48
C ILE A 132 -4.00 -21.44 8.93
N ILE A 133 -4.63 -21.62 7.77
CA ILE A 133 -4.80 -22.95 7.15
C ILE A 133 -3.41 -23.57 6.88
N VAL A 134 -2.50 -22.83 6.27
CA VAL A 134 -1.13 -23.31 5.97
C VAL A 134 -0.37 -23.68 7.23
N LEU A 135 -0.45 -22.87 8.29
CA LEU A 135 0.22 -23.18 9.56
C LEU A 135 -0.43 -24.36 10.29
N LYS A 136 -1.76 -24.48 10.25
CA LYS A 136 -2.51 -25.53 10.95
C LYS A 136 -2.33 -26.91 10.31
N TYR A 137 -2.30 -26.98 8.98
CA TYR A 137 -2.23 -28.26 8.25
C TYR A 137 -0.82 -28.59 7.73
N GLY A 138 0.04 -27.60 7.50
CA GLY A 138 1.35 -27.80 6.88
C GLY A 138 2.57 -27.45 7.74
N GLY A 139 2.35 -26.91 8.94
CA GLY A 139 3.43 -26.52 9.84
C GLY A 139 4.37 -25.44 9.28
N ALA A 140 5.54 -25.31 9.90
CA ALA A 140 6.50 -24.24 9.57
C ALA A 140 7.16 -24.42 8.19
N GLU A 141 7.35 -25.67 7.74
CA GLU A 141 7.99 -25.96 6.44
C GLU A 141 7.09 -25.57 5.26
N LEU A 142 5.80 -25.92 5.31
CA LEU A 142 4.86 -25.52 4.26
C LEU A 142 4.67 -24.00 4.23
N TYR A 143 4.70 -23.34 5.39
CA TYR A 143 4.69 -21.88 5.46
C TYR A 143 5.93 -21.24 4.80
N ALA A 144 7.11 -21.85 4.95
CA ALA A 144 8.30 -21.36 4.27
C ALA A 144 8.19 -21.52 2.74
N LYS A 145 7.62 -22.62 2.25
CA LYS A 145 7.36 -22.86 0.82
C LYS A 145 6.29 -21.93 0.25
N SER A 146 5.20 -21.70 0.99
CA SER A 146 4.14 -20.79 0.55
C SER A 146 4.63 -19.36 0.37
N ARG A 147 5.64 -18.93 1.14
CA ARG A 147 6.29 -17.62 0.96
C ARG A 147 6.80 -17.42 -0.47
N ASN A 148 7.42 -18.43 -1.06
CA ASN A 148 7.94 -18.34 -2.43
C ASN A 148 6.80 -18.23 -3.45
N PHE A 149 5.68 -18.92 -3.23
CA PHE A 149 4.48 -18.79 -4.07
C PHE A 149 3.92 -17.36 -4.04
N PHE A 150 3.74 -16.76 -2.87
CA PHE A 150 3.26 -15.37 -2.76
C PHE A 150 4.22 -14.35 -3.37
N LEU A 151 5.54 -14.53 -3.19
CA LEU A 151 6.54 -13.70 -3.87
C LEU A 151 6.45 -13.85 -5.39
N GLY A 152 6.22 -15.07 -5.88
CA GLY A 152 5.99 -15.35 -7.29
C GLY A 152 4.75 -14.64 -7.84
N MET A 153 3.65 -14.61 -7.09
CA MET A 153 2.44 -13.87 -7.49
C MET A 153 2.68 -12.36 -7.58
N ILE A 154 3.43 -11.78 -6.63
CA ILE A 154 3.80 -10.35 -6.67
C ILE A 154 4.65 -10.07 -7.91
N ALA A 155 5.68 -10.90 -8.16
CA ALA A 155 6.53 -10.77 -9.35
C ALA A 155 5.73 -10.94 -10.65
N GLY A 156 4.82 -11.91 -10.70
CA GLY A 156 3.94 -12.16 -11.83
C GLY A 156 3.02 -10.98 -12.14
N ARG A 157 2.42 -10.35 -11.12
CA ARG A 157 1.62 -9.12 -11.30
C ARG A 157 2.45 -8.01 -11.92
N MET A 158 3.67 -7.78 -11.42
CA MET A 158 4.56 -6.75 -11.97
C MET A 158 4.96 -7.06 -13.41
N PHE A 159 5.21 -8.32 -13.73
CA PHE A 159 5.58 -8.74 -15.08
C PHE A 159 4.42 -8.57 -16.07
N ILE A 160 3.19 -8.93 -15.68
CA ILE A 160 1.99 -8.75 -16.51
C ILE A 160 1.70 -7.26 -16.72
N SER A 161 1.74 -6.45 -15.66
CA SER A 161 1.54 -4.99 -15.77
C SER A 161 2.60 -4.34 -16.66
N GLY A 162 3.88 -4.70 -16.48
CA GLY A 162 4.96 -4.20 -17.33
C GLY A 162 4.85 -4.69 -18.79
N GLY A 163 4.47 -5.95 -18.99
CA GLY A 163 4.28 -6.52 -20.33
C GLY A 163 3.16 -5.83 -21.10
N TRP A 164 2.04 -5.52 -20.45
CA TRP A 164 0.95 -4.77 -21.06
C TRP A 164 1.35 -3.34 -21.46
N LEU A 165 2.22 -2.67 -20.69
CA LEU A 165 2.75 -1.36 -21.10
C LEU A 165 3.55 -1.45 -22.41
N VAL A 166 4.33 -2.51 -22.59
CA VAL A 166 5.11 -2.72 -23.83
C VAL A 166 4.18 -3.04 -24.99
N VAL A 167 3.15 -3.87 -24.77
CA VAL A 167 2.14 -4.16 -25.79
C VAL A 167 1.39 -2.89 -26.19
N ASP A 168 0.95 -2.08 -25.24
CA ASP A 168 0.26 -0.81 -25.53
C ASP A 168 1.15 0.14 -26.33
N TYR A 169 2.44 0.24 -25.99
CA TYR A 169 3.41 1.02 -26.75
C TYR A 169 3.55 0.55 -28.20
N LEU A 170 3.61 -0.77 -28.43
CA LEU A 170 3.77 -1.34 -29.77
C LEU A 170 2.48 -1.27 -30.61
N THR A 171 1.32 -1.40 -29.96
CA THR A 171 0.02 -1.48 -30.64
C THR A 171 -0.62 -0.10 -30.83
N GLY A 172 -0.08 0.95 -30.20
CA GLY A 172 -0.63 2.30 -30.22
C GLY A 172 -1.98 2.41 -29.49
N THR A 173 -2.37 1.39 -28.73
CA THR A 173 -3.62 1.37 -27.96
C THR A 173 -3.44 2.15 -26.67
N VAL A 174 -4.12 3.28 -26.57
CA VAL A 174 -4.21 4.11 -25.35
C VAL A 174 -5.62 3.98 -24.81
N SER A 175 -5.80 3.21 -23.72
CA SER A 175 -6.96 3.21 -22.80
C SER A 175 -7.02 1.95 -21.90
N ASN A 176 -6.09 1.00 -22.02
CA ASN A 176 -6.09 -0.16 -21.12
C ASN A 176 -5.76 0.30 -19.69
N SER A 177 -6.65 -0.02 -18.75
CA SER A 177 -6.45 0.30 -17.33
C SER A 177 -5.41 -0.63 -16.71
N ILE A 178 -4.14 -0.46 -17.09
CA ILE A 178 -3.02 -1.30 -16.60
C ILE A 178 -2.78 -1.06 -15.11
N PHE A 179 -3.04 0.17 -14.65
CA PHE A 179 -3.02 0.56 -13.24
C PHE A 179 -4.37 1.18 -12.89
N TRP A 180 -5.13 0.49 -12.03
CA TRP A 180 -6.34 1.04 -11.43
C TRP A 180 -5.92 1.91 -10.24
N ILE A 181 -5.77 3.21 -10.48
CA ILE A 181 -5.67 4.28 -9.47
C ILE A 181 -6.69 5.36 -9.84
#